data_AF-X1UDI3-F1
#
_entry.id   AF-X1UDI3-F1
#
_cell.length_a   1.000
_cell.length_b   1.000
_cell.length_c   1.000
_cell.angle_alpha   90.00
_cell.angle_beta   90.00
_cell.angle_gamma   90.00
#
_symmetry.space_group_name_H-M   'P 1'
#
loop_
_entity.id
_entity.type
_entity.pdbx_description
1 polymer ?
#
loop_
_entity_poly.entity_id
_entity_poly.type
_entity_poly.pdbx_seq_one_letter_code
_entity_poly.pdbx_strand_id
1 'polypeptide(L)'
;LAELKTADAYYNIKEYEESVASYEEFESLHPRNEAIPYVIFQIGLCYFEQIDTIDRDQTPAKKALNTFKRLKKQFPGDSYTIKGEEHIKKMFEKPCRA
;
A
#
# COMPACT_ATOMS: atom_id res chain seq x y z
N LEU A 1 -5.03 18.27 5.31
CA LEU A 1 -4.96 17.32 4.18
C LEU A 1 -4.06 17.87 3.06
N ALA A 2 -2.91 18.48 3.37
CA ALA A 2 -1.92 18.87 2.36
C ALA A 2 -0.97 17.70 2.08
N GLU A 3 -0.46 17.05 3.14
CA GLU A 3 0.46 15.90 3.07
C GLU A 3 -0.12 14.72 2.28
N LEU A 4 -1.40 14.39 2.52
CA LEU A 4 -2.08 13.33 1.79
C LEU A 4 -2.12 13.59 0.28
N LYS A 5 -2.38 14.84 -0.12
CA LYS A 5 -2.38 15.25 -1.53
C LYS A 5 -0.99 15.19 -2.15
N THR A 6 0.05 15.48 -1.37
CA THR A 6 1.45 15.33 -1.80
C THR A 6 1.78 13.87 -2.04
N ALA A 7 1.41 12.98 -1.11
CA ALA A 7 1.60 11.54 -1.26
C ALA A 7 0.84 10.98 -2.48
N ASP A 8 -0.38 11.45 -2.73
CA ASP A 8 -1.15 11.13 -3.94
C ASP A 8 -0.46 11.65 -5.22
N ALA A 9 0.13 12.85 -5.18
CA ALA A 9 0.86 13.38 -6.33
C ALA A 9 2.06 12.48 -6.69
N TYR A 10 2.85 12.06 -5.70
CA TYR A 10 3.94 11.11 -5.87
C TYR A 10 3.47 9.78 -6.46
N TYR A 11 2.34 9.26 -5.98
CA TYR A 11 1.72 8.05 -6.53
C TYR A 11 1.37 8.21 -8.01
N ASN A 12 0.78 9.36 -8.39
CA ASN A 12 0.37 9.63 -9.77
C ASN A 12 1.55 9.75 -10.74
N ILE A 13 2.70 10.25 -10.28
CA ILE A 13 3.94 10.28 -11.08
C ILE A 13 4.75 8.98 -11.00
N LYS A 14 4.21 7.94 -10.33
CA LYS A 14 4.82 6.61 -10.13
C LYS A 14 6.07 6.61 -9.25
N GLU A 15 6.25 7.65 -8.44
CA GLU A 15 7.31 7.69 -7.43
C GLU A 15 6.82 7.03 -6.15
N TYR A 16 6.74 5.70 -6.20
CA TYR A 16 6.15 4.90 -5.13
C TYR A 16 6.95 4.95 -3.83
N GLU A 17 8.28 5.07 -3.88
CA GLU A 17 9.11 5.17 -2.67
C GLU A 17 8.87 6.47 -1.91
N GLU A 18 8.86 7.62 -2.60
CA GLU A 18 8.54 8.94 -2.03
C GLU A 18 7.09 8.98 -1.53
N SER A 19 6.16 8.39 -2.29
CA SER A 19 4.76 8.28 -1.91
C SER A 19 4.58 7.51 -0.60
N VAL A 20 5.26 6.35 -0.45
CA VAL A 20 5.22 5.56 0.78
C VAL A 20 5.77 6.34 1.96
N ALA A 21 6.92 7.00 1.81
CA ALA A 21 7.50 7.79 2.90
C ALA A 21 6.55 8.88 3.39
N SER A 22 5.88 9.57 2.45
CA SER A 22 4.88 10.60 2.76
C SER A 22 3.66 10.03 3.48
N TYR A 23 3.19 8.84 3.09
CA TYR A 23 2.08 8.17 3.76
C TYR A 23 2.44 7.68 5.17
N GLU A 24 3.65 7.16 5.39
CA GLU A 24 4.12 6.73 6.71
C GLU A 24 4.30 7.91 7.67
N GLU A 25 4.75 9.05 7.15
CA GLU A 25 4.81 10.30 7.92
C GLU A 25 3.40 10.73 8.35
N PHE A 26 2.43 10.72 7.43
CA PHE A 26 1.04 11.04 7.75
C PHE A 26 0.45 10.07 8.79
N GLU A 27 0.73 8.76 8.67
CA GLU A 27 0.33 7.75 9.66
C GLU A 27 0.90 8.09 11.06
N SER A 28 2.17 8.47 11.12
CA SER A 28 2.87 8.78 12.36
C SER A 28 2.37 10.08 13.02
N LEU A 29 2.06 11.10 12.22
CA LEU A 29 1.55 12.38 12.69
C LEU A 29 0.07 12.31 13.11
N HIS A 30 -0.72 11.42 12.49
CA HIS A 30 -2.17 11.38 12.67
C HIS A 30 -2.74 9.97 12.94
N PRO A 31 -2.25 9.21 13.95
CA PRO A 31 -2.59 7.80 14.14
C PRO A 31 -4.06 7.50 14.50
N ARG A 32 -4.85 8.52 14.88
CA ARG A 32 -6.29 8.39 15.21
C ARG A 32 -7.21 8.91 14.11
N ASN A 33 -6.68 9.27 12.96
CA ASN A 33 -7.45 9.80 11.85
C ASN A 33 -8.25 8.68 11.17
N GLU A 34 -9.48 8.98 10.76
CA GLU A 34 -10.33 8.07 9.98
C GLU A 34 -9.73 7.73 8.60
N ALA A 35 -8.78 8.53 8.11
CA ALA A 35 -8.06 8.28 6.86
C ALA A 35 -6.94 7.23 6.99
N ILE A 36 -6.61 6.75 8.20
CA ILE A 36 -5.50 5.80 8.39
C ILE A 36 -5.67 4.47 7.62
N PRO A 37 -6.87 3.83 7.60
CA PRO A 37 -7.07 2.63 6.78
C PRO A 37 -6.81 2.88 5.29
N TYR A 38 -7.17 4.05 4.78
CA TYR A 38 -6.90 4.45 3.41
C TYR A 38 -5.39 4.62 3.15
N VAL A 39 -4.68 5.30 4.05
CA VAL A 39 -3.24 5.54 3.96
C VAL A 39 -2.46 4.22 3.94
N ILE A 40 -2.76 3.30 4.87
CA ILE A 40 -2.12 1.98 4.93
C ILE A 40 -2.43 1.18 3.65
N PHE A 41 -3.67 1.24 3.16
CA PHE A 41 -4.04 0.62 1.89
C PHE A 41 -3.22 1.17 0.72
N GLN A 42 -3.03 2.49 0.67
CA GLN A 42 -2.28 3.14 -0.40
C GLN A 42 -0.79 2.82 -0.36
N ILE A 43 -0.18 2.69 0.82
CA ILE A 43 1.19 2.16 0.99
C ILE A 43 1.28 0.74 0.40
N GLY A 44 0.31 -0.12 0.70
CA GLY A 44 0.26 -1.48 0.15
C GLY A 44 0.14 -1.50 -1.38
N LEU A 45 -0.65 -0.58 -1.95
CA LEU A 45 -0.78 -0.41 -3.40
C LEU A 45 0.52 0.07 -4.05
N CYS A 46 1.22 1.04 -3.45
CA CYS A 46 2.52 1.51 -3.94
C CYS A 46 3.51 0.34 -4.10
N TYR A 47 3.54 -0.57 -3.12
CA TYR A 47 4.37 -1.77 -3.22
C TYR A 47 3.83 -2.79 -4.22
N PHE A 48 2.50 -2.94 -4.34
CA PHE A 48 1.88 -3.84 -5.33
C PHE A 48 2.21 -3.45 -6.76
N GLU A 49 2.17 -2.15 -7.09
CA GLU A 49 2.52 -1.65 -8.42
C GLU A 49 4.00 -1.86 -8.75
N GLN A 50 4.87 -1.93 -7.74
CA GLN A 50 6.29 -2.25 -7.89
C GLN A 50 6.57 -3.74 -8.08
N ILE A 51 5.59 -4.64 -7.93
CA ILE A 51 5.79 -6.10 -8.16
C ILE A 51 6.00 -6.42 -9.64
N ASP A 52 5.47 -5.60 -10.55
CA ASP A 52 5.51 -5.83 -11.99
C ASP A 52 6.80 -5.33 -12.66
N THR A 53 7.69 -4.68 -11.91
CA THR A 53 9.00 -4.32 -12.44
C THR A 53 9.77 -5.60 -12.74
N ILE A 54 10.44 -5.66 -13.89
CA ILE A 54 11.06 -6.87 -14.48
C ILE A 54 12.14 -7.50 -13.57
N ASP A 55 12.48 -6.83 -12.47
CA ASP A 55 13.43 -7.29 -11.49
C ASP A 55 12.90 -8.52 -10.73
N ARG A 56 13.77 -9.52 -10.54
CA ARG A 56 13.46 -10.78 -9.83
C ARG A 56 13.30 -10.56 -8.31
N ASP A 57 13.10 -9.33 -7.89
CA ASP A 57 13.03 -8.95 -6.49
C ASP A 57 11.61 -9.19 -5.96
N GLN A 58 11.47 -10.26 -5.18
CA GLN A 58 10.21 -10.55 -4.48
C GLN A 58 9.98 -9.62 -3.27
N THR A 59 10.90 -8.68 -3.03
CA THR A 59 10.87 -7.72 -1.92
C THR A 59 9.60 -6.86 -1.90
N PRO A 60 9.22 -6.14 -2.99
CA PRO A 60 7.96 -5.37 -3.04
C PRO A 60 6.73 -6.24 -2.77
N ALA A 61 6.68 -7.47 -3.29
CA ALA A 61 5.56 -8.38 -3.07
C ALA A 61 5.39 -8.76 -1.59
N LYS A 62 6.51 -9.06 -0.91
CA LYS A 62 6.49 -9.35 0.54
C LYS A 62 6.07 -8.13 1.35
N LYS A 63 6.56 -6.94 1.00
CA LYS A 63 6.18 -5.68 1.66
C LYS A 63 4.68 -5.42 1.50
N ALA A 64 4.16 -5.47 0.27
CA ALA A 64 2.74 -5.26 -0.01
C ALA A 64 1.84 -6.26 0.76
N LEU A 65 2.18 -7.55 0.74
CA LEU A 65 1.46 -8.58 1.48
C LEU A 65 1.44 -8.31 2.99
N ASN A 66 2.58 -7.89 3.56
CA ASN A 66 2.66 -7.55 4.98
C ASN A 66 1.82 -6.31 5.32
N THR A 67 1.83 -5.28 4.47
CA THR A 67 1.04 -4.06 4.66
C THR A 67 -0.46 -4.35 4.62
N PHE A 68 -0.94 -5.11 3.64
CA PHE A 68 -2.36 -5.48 3.58
C PHE A 68 -2.78 -6.40 4.74
N LYS A 69 -1.91 -7.31 5.19
CA LYS A 69 -2.16 -8.11 6.41
C LYS A 69 -2.22 -7.23 7.66
N ARG A 70 -1.35 -6.23 7.77
CA ARG A 70 -1.37 -5.23 8.85
C ARG A 70 -2.67 -4.45 8.85
N LEU A 71 -3.10 -3.96 7.68
CA LEU A 71 -4.38 -3.27 7.50
C LEU A 71 -5.54 -4.12 8.02
N LYS A 72 -5.63 -5.38 7.58
CA LYS A 72 -6.67 -6.32 8.04
C LYS A 72 -6.62 -6.55 9.55
N LYS A 73 -5.44 -6.63 10.14
CA LYS A 73 -5.27 -6.85 11.58
C LYS A 73 -5.68 -5.62 12.40
N GLN A 74 -5.38 -4.42 11.92
CA GLN A 74 -5.71 -3.17 12.62
C GLN A 74 -7.16 -2.74 12.38
N PHE A 75 -7.68 -2.92 11.17
CA PHE A 75 -8.98 -2.42 10.71
C PHE A 75 -9.81 -3.51 10.01
N PRO A 76 -10.18 -4.61 10.70
CA PRO A 76 -10.80 -5.78 10.08
C PRO A 76 -12.17 -5.56 9.42
N GLY A 77 -12.86 -4.45 9.71
CA GLY A 77 -14.19 -4.13 9.19
C GLY A 77 -14.25 -2.98 8.20
N ASP A 78 -13.09 -2.42 7.83
CA ASP A 78 -13.04 -1.25 6.95
C ASP A 78 -13.18 -1.63 5.47
N SER A 79 -13.76 -0.74 4.66
CA SER A 79 -13.93 -0.97 3.22
C SER A 79 -12.59 -1.13 2.48
N TYR A 80 -11.53 -0.47 2.95
CA TYR A 80 -10.19 -0.59 2.39
C TYR A 80 -9.54 -1.94 2.73
N THR A 81 -9.93 -2.57 3.83
CA THR A 81 -9.47 -3.93 4.17
C THR A 81 -9.96 -4.95 3.17
N ILE A 82 -11.24 -4.87 2.77
CA ILE A 82 -11.81 -5.76 1.75
C ILE A 82 -11.04 -5.59 0.43
N LYS A 83 -10.77 -4.36 0.01
CA LYS A 83 -9.95 -4.07 -1.18
C LYS A 83 -8.55 -4.65 -1.05
N GLY A 84 -7.89 -4.44 0.09
CA GLY A 84 -6.56 -4.99 0.37
C GLY A 84 -6.51 -6.51 0.24
N GLU A 85 -7.55 -7.21 0.70
CA GLU A 85 -7.67 -8.67 0.53
C GLU A 85 -7.84 -9.10 -0.92
N GLU A 86 -8.58 -8.34 -1.74
CA GLU A 86 -8.65 -8.60 -3.18
C GLU A 86 -7.28 -8.45 -3.85
N HIS A 87 -6.50 -7.43 -3.46
CA HIS A 87 -5.14 -7.26 -3.96
C HIS A 87 -4.21 -8.39 -3.51
N ILE A 88 -4.34 -8.87 -2.27
CA ILE A 88 -3.61 -10.06 -1.80
C ILE A 88 -3.91 -11.27 -2.69
N LYS A 89 -5.19 -11.53 -3.02
CA LYS A 89 -5.56 -12.64 -3.92
C LYS A 89 -4.95 -12.47 -5.31
N LYS A 90 -5.04 -11.25 -5.87
CA LYS A 90 -4.43 -10.92 -7.17
C LYS A 90 -2.91 -11.16 -7.21
N MET A 91 -2.19 -10.94 -6.11
CA MET A 91 -0.75 -11.25 -6.03
C MET A 91 -0.47 -12.74 -6.21
N PHE A 92 -1.34 -13.62 -5.70
CA PHE A 92 -1.19 -15.07 -5.85
C PHE A 92 -1.70 -15.57 -7.20
N GLU A 93 -2.65 -14.87 -7.82
CA GLU A 93 -3.18 -15.19 -9.15
C GLU A 93 -2.27 -14.75 -10.29
N LYS A 94 -1.51 -13.65 -10.12
CA LYS A 94 -0.46 -13.29 -11.07
C LYS A 94 0.65 -14.35 -10.95
N PRO A 95 0.89 -15.18 -11.97
CA PRO A 95 2.07 -16.02 -11.96
C PRO A 95 3.26 -15.07 -11.96
N CYS A 96 4.03 -15.04 -10.86
CA CYS A 96 5.42 -14.64 -10.92
C CYS A 96 6.01 -15.49 -12.05
N ARG A 97 6.18 -14.90 -13.24
CA ARG A 97 6.77 -15.58 -14.39
C ARG A 97 8.19 -15.93 -13.95
N ALA A 98 8.37 -17.18 -13.53
CA ALA A 98 9.65 -17.78 -13.19
C ALA A 98 10.56 -17.76 -14.41
#